data_AF-A0A803Y7J3-F1
#
_entry.id   AF-A0A803Y7J3-F1
#
_cell.length_a   1.000
_cell.length_b   1.000
_cell.length_c   1.000
_cell.angle_alpha   90.00
_cell.angle_beta   90.00
_cell.angle_gamma   90.00
#
_symmetry.space_group_name_H-M   'P 1'
#
loop_
_entity.id
_entity.type
_entity.pdbx_description
1 polymer ?
#
loop_
_entity_poly.entity_id
_entity_poly.type
_entity_poly.pdbx_seq_one_letter_code
_entity_poly.pdbx_strand_id
1 'polypeptide(L)'
;KMEKKQQPALLKSLFPFNKLLELLLFQGVPEDLLFFYKHLQKGGEVLRVNHCLLLYRYHPQAATHSVLEETIWNHRVKFLEDRVLGSWTSFTIWNAGKQGKKLYRSLSPLGGGLSEFKSLTFIEHCFVE
;
A
#
# COMPACT_ATOMS: atom_id res chain seq x y z
N LYS A 1 31.49 -39.53 -19.97
CA LYS A 1 30.49 -40.20 -19.10
C LYS A 1 30.41 -39.40 -17.81
N MET A 2 29.20 -39.04 -17.39
CA MET A 2 28.91 -38.10 -16.31
C MET A 2 29.44 -38.59 -14.95
N GLU A 3 29.98 -37.68 -14.14
CA GLU A 3 30.03 -37.84 -12.69
C GLU A 3 29.20 -36.72 -12.06
N LYS A 4 27.97 -37.07 -11.67
CA LYS A 4 27.10 -36.28 -10.80
C LYS A 4 27.23 -36.86 -9.40
N LYS A 5 27.69 -36.05 -8.43
CA LYS A 5 27.36 -36.22 -7.00
C LYS A 5 26.79 -34.87 -6.54
N GLN A 6 25.48 -34.74 -6.34
CA GLN A 6 24.74 -35.06 -5.10
C GLN A 6 25.21 -34.08 -3.98
N GLN A 7 24.50 -33.05 -3.51
CA GLN A 7 23.08 -32.85 -3.15
C GLN A 7 22.81 -31.34 -2.91
N PRO A 8 21.59 -30.84 -3.18
CA PRO A 8 20.90 -30.01 -2.18
C PRO A 8 19.45 -30.49 -2.03
N ALA A 9 19.27 -31.76 -1.65
CA ALA A 9 17.94 -32.35 -1.47
C ALA A 9 17.45 -32.30 0.00
N LEU A 10 18.34 -32.05 0.96
CA LEU A 10 18.02 -32.12 2.40
C LEU A 10 17.41 -30.85 2.99
N LEU A 11 17.47 -29.70 2.32
CA LEU A 11 16.83 -28.48 2.83
C LEU A 11 15.31 -28.44 2.56
N LYS A 12 14.82 -29.24 1.62
CA LYS A 12 13.40 -29.27 1.21
C LYS A 12 12.53 -30.17 2.08
N SER A 13 13.13 -31.07 2.86
CA SER A 13 12.39 -32.02 3.71
C SER A 13 12.12 -31.49 5.12
N LEU A 14 12.67 -30.32 5.50
CA LEU A 14 12.56 -29.81 6.88
C LEU A 14 11.39 -28.86 7.12
N PHE A 15 10.70 -28.38 6.08
CA PHE A 15 9.55 -27.51 6.23
C PHE A 15 8.44 -27.92 5.27
N PRO A 16 7.23 -28.28 5.74
CA PRO A 16 6.12 -28.58 4.85
C PRO A 16 5.84 -27.35 3.98
N PHE A 17 5.54 -27.56 2.70
CA PHE A 17 5.30 -26.51 1.70
C PHE A 17 4.35 -25.41 2.20
N ASN A 18 3.34 -25.77 3.00
CA ASN A 18 2.39 -24.84 3.61
C ASN A 18 3.00 -23.90 4.64
N LYS A 19 4.06 -24.30 5.35
CA LYS A 19 4.78 -23.45 6.33
C LYS A 19 5.73 -22.47 5.64
N LEU A 20 6.29 -22.87 4.50
CA LEU A 20 7.03 -21.98 3.61
C LEU A 20 6.09 -20.95 2.96
N LEU A 21 4.88 -21.38 2.61
CA LEU A 21 3.81 -20.52 2.11
C LEU A 21 3.29 -19.57 3.20
N GLU A 22 3.05 -20.03 4.43
CA GLU A 22 2.75 -19.15 5.58
C GLU A 22 3.86 -18.13 5.84
N LEU A 23 5.13 -18.54 5.80
CA LEU A 23 6.27 -17.63 5.97
C LEU A 23 6.43 -16.63 4.80
N LEU A 24 5.97 -16.98 3.60
CA LEU A 24 5.92 -16.08 2.44
C LEU A 24 4.63 -15.23 2.37
N LEU A 25 3.57 -15.61 3.09
CA LEU A 25 2.23 -14.99 3.01
C LEU A 25 1.79 -14.24 4.28
N PHE A 26 2.48 -14.39 5.41
CA PHE A 26 2.14 -13.64 6.63
C PHE A 26 2.66 -12.19 6.52
N GLN A 27 2.08 -11.44 5.59
CA GLN A 27 2.27 -10.01 5.49
C GLN A 27 1.41 -9.35 6.58
N GLY A 28 2.03 -8.47 7.36
CA GLY A 28 1.31 -7.66 8.32
C GLY A 28 0.17 -6.91 7.65
N VAL A 29 -0.98 -6.89 8.31
CA VAL A 29 -2.15 -6.15 7.86
C VAL A 29 -2.05 -4.73 8.43
N PRO A 30 -2.21 -3.65 7.64
CA PRO A 30 -2.26 -2.29 8.16
C PRO A 30 -3.65 -1.99 8.73
N GLU A 31 -3.97 -2.54 9.89
CA GLU A 31 -5.29 -2.52 10.50
C GLU A 31 -5.82 -1.11 10.78
N ASP A 32 -4.96 -0.23 11.30
CA ASP A 32 -5.32 1.17 11.61
C ASP A 32 -5.70 1.94 10.34
N LEU A 33 -4.95 1.74 9.25
CA LEU A 33 -5.21 2.36 7.95
C LEU A 33 -6.54 1.87 7.37
N LEU A 34 -6.79 0.56 7.42
CA LEU A 34 -8.03 -0.04 6.93
C LEU A 34 -9.24 0.43 7.74
N PHE A 35 -9.10 0.51 9.06
CA PHE A 35 -10.12 1.06 9.94
C PHE A 35 -10.43 2.51 9.56
N PHE A 36 -9.39 3.33 9.39
CA PHE A 36 -9.52 4.74 9.04
C PHE A 36 -10.26 4.94 7.70
N TYR A 37 -9.86 4.20 6.66
CA TYR A 37 -10.54 4.28 5.36
C TYR A 37 -11.99 3.81 5.42
N LYS A 38 -12.27 2.74 6.16
CA LYS A 38 -13.65 2.24 6.34
C LYS A 38 -14.52 3.22 7.11
N HIS A 39 -13.96 3.92 8.10
CA HIS A 39 -14.64 5.00 8.83
C HIS A 39 -15.02 6.15 7.87
N LEU A 40 -14.07 6.63 7.06
CA LEU A 40 -14.32 7.67 6.06
C LEU A 40 -15.36 7.24 5.01
N GLN A 41 -15.30 5.99 4.54
CA GLN A 41 -16.27 5.46 3.57
C GLN A 41 -17.70 5.43 4.13
N LYS A 42 -17.85 5.22 5.44
CA LYS A 42 -19.14 5.25 6.15
C LYS A 42 -19.65 6.66 6.47
N GLY A 43 -18.98 7.71 5.99
CA GLY A 43 -19.34 9.10 6.29
C GLY A 43 -18.84 9.59 7.64
N GLY A 44 -17.91 8.85 8.26
CA GLY A 44 -17.24 9.31 9.47
C GLY A 44 -16.33 10.50 9.18
N GLU A 45 -16.30 11.46 10.09
CA GLU A 45 -15.43 12.63 10.01
C GLU A 45 -14.16 12.42 10.83
N VAL A 46 -13.12 13.18 10.49
CA VAL A 46 -11.82 13.18 11.17
C VAL A 46 -11.48 14.62 11.52
N LEU A 47 -11.28 14.88 12.81
CA LEU A 47 -10.98 16.20 13.33
C LEU A 47 -9.55 16.21 13.85
N ARG A 48 -8.71 17.10 13.32
CA ARG A 48 -7.36 17.32 13.84
C ARG A 48 -7.46 18.12 15.14
N VAL A 49 -6.96 17.54 16.22
CA VAL A 49 -6.83 18.22 17.52
C VAL A 49 -5.36 18.52 17.78
N ASN A 50 -5.01 19.78 18.05
CA ASN A 50 -3.64 20.19 18.36
C ASN A 50 -3.27 19.92 19.83
N HIS A 51 -3.57 18.72 20.33
CA HIS A 51 -3.23 18.27 21.68
C HIS A 51 -2.66 16.84 21.59
N CYS A 52 -1.76 16.49 22.51
CA CYS A 52 -1.22 15.14 22.57
C CYS A 52 -2.30 14.19 23.12
N LEU A 53 -2.92 13.41 22.24
CA LEU A 53 -3.95 12.43 22.62
C LEU A 53 -3.37 11.04 22.92
N LEU A 54 -2.25 10.70 22.28
CA LEU A 54 -1.64 9.38 22.37
C LEU A 54 -0.11 9.49 22.28
N LEU A 55 0.59 8.74 23.13
CA LEU A 55 2.03 8.53 23.06
C LEU A 55 2.30 7.10 22.57
N TYR A 56 2.82 6.96 21.36
CA TYR A 56 3.24 5.66 20.85
C TYR A 56 4.54 5.23 21.53
N ARG A 57 4.53 4.02 22.09
CA ARG A 57 5.73 3.36 22.59
C ARG A 57 6.31 2.50 21.48
N TYR A 58 7.53 2.82 21.05
CA TYR A 58 8.29 1.94 20.17
C TYR A 58 8.55 0.61 20.86
N HIS A 59 8.35 -0.49 20.14
CA HIS A 59 8.72 -1.82 20.59
C HIS A 59 9.30 -2.62 19.40
N PRO A 60 10.43 -3.33 19.57
CA PRO A 60 11.06 -4.08 18.47
C PRO A 60 10.16 -5.17 17.85
N GLN A 61 9.19 -5.67 18.60
CA GLN A 61 8.23 -6.68 18.13
C GLN A 61 6.90 -6.06 17.68
N ALA A 62 6.87 -4.77 17.33
CA ALA A 62 5.66 -4.13 16.83
C ALA A 62 5.19 -4.79 15.53
N ALA A 63 3.88 -5.03 15.43
CA ALA A 63 3.25 -5.64 14.26
C ALA A 63 3.53 -4.85 12.97
N THR A 64 3.70 -3.52 13.07
CA THR A 64 4.07 -2.63 11.97
C THR A 64 5.31 -3.08 11.20
N HIS A 65 6.27 -3.76 11.84
CA HIS A 65 7.45 -4.28 11.16
C HIS A 65 7.16 -5.40 10.16
N SER A 66 6.03 -6.08 10.30
CA SER A 66 5.58 -7.11 9.36
C SER A 66 4.79 -6.53 8.17
N VAL A 67 4.35 -5.28 8.25
CA VAL A 67 3.58 -4.62 7.19
C VAL A 67 4.52 -4.12 6.10
N LEU A 68 4.32 -4.55 4.86
CA LEU A 68 5.12 -4.10 3.73
C LEU A 68 4.68 -2.71 3.25
N GLU A 69 5.65 -1.88 2.85
CA GLU A 69 5.38 -0.58 2.22
C GLU A 69 4.46 -0.72 1.01
N GLU A 70 4.64 -1.78 0.21
CA GLU A 70 3.81 -2.06 -0.96
C GLU A 70 2.34 -2.32 -0.58
N THR A 71 2.08 -2.99 0.54
CA THR A 71 0.72 -3.22 1.05
C THR A 71 0.05 -1.89 1.41
N ILE A 72 0.76 -1.01 2.12
CA ILE A 72 0.28 0.34 2.46
C ILE A 72 0.03 1.15 1.18
N TRP A 73 0.97 1.10 0.24
CA TRP A 73 0.89 1.80 -1.04
C TRP A 73 -0.37 1.40 -1.83
N ASN A 74 -0.61 0.10 -1.98
CA ASN A 74 -1.75 -0.41 -2.72
C ASN A 74 -3.09 0.02 -2.09
N HIS A 75 -3.16 0.02 -0.76
CA HIS A 75 -4.34 0.54 -0.05
C HIS A 75 -4.53 2.05 -0.26
N ARG A 76 -3.46 2.84 -0.19
CA ARG A 76 -3.50 4.30 -0.44
C ARG A 76 -3.99 4.62 -1.87
N VAL A 77 -3.42 3.95 -2.88
CA VAL A 77 -3.80 4.16 -4.29
C VAL A 77 -5.24 3.77 -4.52
N LYS A 78 -5.66 2.58 -4.08
CA LYS A 78 -7.04 2.13 -4.25
C LYS A 78 -8.05 3.08 -3.58
N PHE A 79 -7.76 3.51 -2.36
CA PHE A 79 -8.64 4.47 -1.67
C PHE A 79 -8.73 5.81 -2.42
N LEU A 80 -7.62 6.31 -2.95
CA LEU A 80 -7.58 7.52 -3.77
C LEU A 80 -8.43 7.35 -5.05
N GLU A 81 -8.31 6.20 -5.73
CA GLU A 81 -9.11 5.87 -6.91
C GLU A 81 -10.60 5.86 -6.60
N ASP A 82 -11.00 5.05 -5.61
CA ASP A 82 -12.40 4.84 -5.24
C ASP A 82 -13.08 6.12 -4.74
N ARG A 83 -12.35 6.96 -4.00
CA ARG A 83 -12.94 8.11 -3.27
C ARG A 83 -12.83 9.43 -4.01
N VAL A 84 -11.73 9.66 -4.73
CA VAL A 84 -11.43 10.97 -5.32
C VAL A 84 -11.45 10.85 -6.85
N LEU A 85 -10.61 10.00 -7.41
CA LEU A 85 -10.41 9.97 -8.87
C LEU A 85 -11.63 9.47 -9.63
N GLY A 86 -12.44 8.56 -9.06
CA GLY A 86 -13.69 8.10 -9.67
C GLY A 86 -14.73 9.21 -9.91
N SER A 87 -14.61 10.35 -9.22
CA SER A 87 -15.48 11.52 -9.40
C SER A 87 -14.89 12.59 -10.32
N TRP A 88 -13.61 12.48 -10.68
CA TRP A 88 -12.88 13.50 -11.41
C TRP A 88 -12.78 13.15 -12.89
N THR A 89 -13.15 14.09 -13.76
CA THR A 89 -13.05 13.90 -15.21
C THR A 89 -11.61 13.95 -15.72
N SER A 90 -10.72 14.61 -14.98
CA SER A 90 -9.30 14.78 -15.33
C SER A 90 -8.50 15.20 -14.10
N PHE A 91 -7.23 14.83 -14.04
CA PHE A 91 -6.30 15.32 -13.00
C PHE A 91 -4.87 15.35 -13.51
N THR A 92 -3.98 15.99 -12.76
CA THR A 92 -2.56 16.09 -13.10
C THR A 92 -1.69 15.65 -11.94
N ILE A 93 -0.73 14.76 -12.20
CA ILE A 93 0.31 14.41 -11.24
C ILE A 93 1.46 15.41 -11.42
N TRP A 94 1.52 16.39 -10.52
CA TRP A 94 2.54 17.46 -10.56
C TRP A 94 3.96 16.95 -10.29
N ASN A 95 4.10 15.77 -9.66
CA ASN A 95 5.38 15.17 -9.35
C ASN A 95 5.89 14.31 -10.52
N ALA A 96 6.88 14.80 -11.27
CA ALA A 96 7.52 14.05 -12.36
C ALA A 96 8.61 13.05 -11.87
N GLY A 97 8.79 12.91 -10.54
CA GLY A 97 9.79 12.07 -9.91
C GLY A 97 9.39 10.59 -9.75
N LYS A 98 10.20 9.83 -9.01
CA LYS A 98 10.03 8.38 -8.79
C LYS A 98 8.63 8.04 -8.26
N GLN A 99 8.13 8.81 -7.29
CA GLN A 99 6.84 8.56 -6.65
C GLN A 99 5.66 8.89 -7.56
N GLY A 100 5.70 9.98 -8.33
CA GLY A 100 4.64 10.29 -9.28
C GLY A 100 4.58 9.29 -10.44
N LYS A 101 5.73 8.82 -10.94
CA LYS A 101 5.78 7.71 -11.92
C LYS A 101 5.26 6.40 -11.32
N LYS A 102 5.56 6.11 -10.05
CA LYS A 102 5.03 4.94 -9.33
C LYS A 102 3.50 5.03 -9.24
N LEU A 103 2.96 6.18 -8.81
CA LEU A 103 1.53 6.44 -8.72
C LEU A 103 0.84 6.23 -10.07
N TYR A 104 1.32 6.90 -11.13
CA TYR A 104 0.76 6.76 -12.47
C TYR A 104 0.67 5.29 -12.94
N ARG A 105 1.70 4.49 -12.65
CA ARG A 105 1.74 3.06 -13.02
C ARG A 105 0.91 2.16 -12.11
N SER A 106 0.64 2.59 -10.88
CA SER A 106 -0.18 1.86 -9.91
C SER A 106 -1.67 2.08 -10.09
N LEU A 107 -2.07 3.10 -10.85
CA LEU A 107 -3.47 3.35 -11.17
C LEU A 107 -4.00 2.26 -12.12
N SER A 108 -5.26 1.91 -11.93
CA SER A 108 -6.00 1.02 -12.81
C SER A 108 -6.07 1.64 -14.21
N PRO A 109 -5.92 0.86 -15.29
CA PRO A 109 -6.10 1.36 -16.65
C PRO A 109 -7.55 1.86 -16.78
N LEU A 110 -7.73 3.17 -16.75
CA LEU A 110 -9.06 3.76 -16.90
C LEU A 110 -9.57 3.40 -18.30
N GLY A 111 -10.63 2.60 -18.38
CA GLY A 111 -11.32 2.33 -19.63
C GLY A 111 -11.90 3.63 -20.18
N GLY A 112 -11.17 4.28 -21.09
CA GLY A 112 -11.64 5.41 -21.87
C GLY A 112 -11.07 6.77 -21.47
N GLY A 113 -10.08 7.23 -22.24
CA GLY A 113 -9.94 8.64 -22.62
C GLY A 113 -9.76 9.68 -21.51
N LEU A 114 -8.65 9.64 -20.77
CA LEU A 114 -8.16 10.83 -20.08
C LEU A 114 -7.26 11.64 -21.01
N SER A 115 -7.90 12.42 -21.89
CA SER A 115 -7.26 13.52 -22.61
C SER A 115 -7.90 14.83 -22.18
N GLU A 116 -7.07 15.69 -21.59
CA GLU A 116 -7.13 17.16 -21.58
C GLU A 116 -7.08 17.80 -20.18
N PHE A 117 -6.18 18.80 -20.08
CA PHE A 117 -5.62 19.35 -18.85
C PHE A 117 -6.45 20.52 -18.31
N LYS A 118 -6.97 20.41 -17.09
CA LYS A 118 -7.36 21.56 -16.25
C LYS A 118 -7.00 21.36 -14.75
N SER A 119 -6.12 22.24 -14.29
CA SER A 119 -5.68 22.72 -12.95
C SER A 119 -6.16 22.11 -11.61
N LEU A 120 -5.17 21.93 -10.70
CA LEU A 120 -5.06 21.91 -9.20
C LEU A 120 -6.30 21.61 -8.33
N THR A 121 -6.27 20.83 -7.23
CA THR A 121 -5.37 20.77 -6.06
C THR A 121 -5.82 19.57 -5.19
N PHE A 122 -4.99 18.57 -4.87
CA PHE A 122 -5.28 17.63 -3.73
C PHE A 122 -4.15 16.65 -3.36
N ILE A 123 -3.23 16.33 -4.28
CA ILE A 123 -2.25 15.24 -4.07
C ILE A 123 -0.99 15.70 -3.31
N GLU A 124 -1.07 16.67 -2.42
CA GLU A 124 -0.01 16.88 -1.40
C GLU A 124 -0.38 16.21 -0.08
N HIS A 125 -1.65 16.16 0.30
CA HIS A 125 -2.09 15.61 1.59
C HIS A 125 -2.34 14.10 1.60
N CYS A 126 -2.47 13.43 0.45
CA CYS A 126 -2.74 11.99 0.41
C CYS A 126 -1.49 11.10 0.52
N PHE A 127 -0.29 11.65 0.30
CA PHE A 127 0.95 10.88 0.25
C PHE A 127 2.06 11.36 1.19
N VAL A 128 1.87 12.50 1.86
CA VAL A 128 2.80 13.01 2.89
C VAL A 128 2.19 12.80 4.27
N GLU A 129 2.26 11.54 4.70
CA GLU A 129 2.71 11.15 6.05
C GLU A 129 3.63 9.94 5.88
#